data_AF-A0A015LE75-F1
#
_entry.id   AF-A0A015LE75-F1
#
_cell.length_a   1.000
_cell.length_b   1.000
_cell.length_c   1.000
_cell.angle_alpha   90.00
_cell.angle_beta   90.00
_cell.angle_gamma   90.00
#
_symmetry.space_group_name_H-M   'P 1'
#
loop_
_entity.id
_entity.type
_entity.pdbx_description
1 polymer ?
#
loop_
_entity_poly.entity_id
_entity_poly.type
_entity_poly.pdbx_seq_one_letter_code
_entity_poly.pdbx_strand_id
1 'polypeptide(L)'
;MSSESQRKSTNSSQNNTNINTTLIPSPPSSPVLHSSSAPPTLFESFKIIFLSSWINVLLIFVPLGYIAFGLKWSNTSVFVINFLAIIPLAKLLGFATEDISLRVGQTIGGLLNATFGNAVELIVSIIALKEGQIRVVQASILGSIISNLLLVLGMCFVAGGFYHKEQKFNMTAAQTSSSLMALACIGLIIPAAFISSVETPEIVQTGSDHTSELLNLSHGTAIVLLIIYILYLLFQVSTRKSYVTFCFFYRIKCNFLGLLVENSYAFIPRRRSNRR
;
A
#
# COMPACT_ATOMS: atom_id res chain seq x y z
N MET A 1 64.10 -38.37 21.21
CA MET A 1 65.52 -38.75 21.06
C MET A 1 65.55 -40.01 20.22
N SER A 2 66.12 -39.89 19.01
CA SER A 2 66.27 -40.91 17.95
C SER A 2 65.02 -41.57 17.38
N SER A 3 64.93 -41.89 16.09
CA SER A 3 65.67 -41.53 14.87
C SER A 3 64.91 -42.20 13.72
N GLU A 4 64.84 -41.49 12.59
CA GLU A 4 65.00 -41.96 11.19
C GLU A 4 64.29 -43.24 10.70
N SER A 5 63.44 -43.18 9.68
CA SER A 5 63.68 -42.78 8.27
C SER A 5 64.31 -43.89 7.42
N GLN A 6 63.74 -44.03 6.21
CA GLN A 6 64.22 -44.66 4.97
C GLN A 6 63.51 -45.97 4.57
N ARG A 7 63.26 -46.31 3.30
CA ARG A 7 63.30 -45.71 1.95
C ARG A 7 62.53 -46.72 1.05
N LYS A 8 61.67 -46.28 0.12
CA LYS A 8 61.91 -46.25 -1.35
C LYS A 8 62.21 -47.64 -1.96
N SER A 9 61.42 -48.24 -2.85
CA SER A 9 61.43 -48.01 -4.33
C SER A 9 60.37 -48.92 -4.99
N THR A 10 59.42 -48.41 -5.80
CA THR A 10 59.41 -48.39 -7.28
C THR A 10 59.42 -49.76 -7.98
N ASN A 11 58.30 -50.18 -8.59
CA ASN A 11 58.19 -50.27 -10.06
C ASN A 11 56.80 -50.72 -10.55
N SER A 12 56.46 -50.12 -11.67
CA SER A 12 55.26 -50.14 -12.50
C SER A 12 54.89 -51.48 -13.14
N SER A 13 53.59 -51.73 -13.27
CA SER A 13 53.00 -52.35 -14.47
C SER A 13 51.55 -51.93 -14.63
N GLN A 14 51.24 -51.44 -15.83
CA GLN A 14 49.96 -50.93 -16.29
C GLN A 14 48.93 -52.05 -16.53
N ASN A 15 47.66 -51.64 -16.42
CA ASN A 15 46.49 -52.08 -17.18
C ASN A 15 45.96 -53.52 -16.98
N ASN A 16 44.82 -53.62 -16.30
CA ASN A 16 43.56 -53.87 -17.00
C ASN A 16 42.34 -53.58 -16.11
N THR A 17 41.61 -52.52 -16.52
CA THR A 17 40.15 -52.43 -16.67
C THR A 17 39.28 -53.41 -15.86
N ASN A 18 38.60 -52.87 -14.84
CA ASN A 18 37.13 -52.87 -14.68
C ASN A 18 36.79 -52.64 -13.21
N ILE A 19 36.78 -51.37 -12.76
CA ILE A 19 36.13 -51.01 -11.51
C ILE A 19 35.24 -49.80 -11.78
N ASN A 20 33.94 -50.10 -11.80
CA ASN A 20 32.79 -49.23 -11.62
C ASN A 20 33.14 -47.85 -11.04
N THR A 21 33.32 -46.86 -11.91
CA THR A 21 33.20 -45.46 -11.52
C THR A 21 31.75 -45.07 -11.72
N THR A 22 31.04 -45.06 -10.60
CA THR A 22 29.73 -44.46 -10.39
C THR A 22 29.42 -43.31 -11.35
N LEU A 23 28.41 -43.51 -12.20
CA LEU A 23 27.76 -42.45 -12.97
C LEU A 23 27.27 -41.38 -11.98
N ILE A 24 28.02 -40.28 -11.89
CA ILE A 24 27.53 -39.05 -11.25
C ILE A 24 26.37 -38.58 -12.14
N PRO A 25 25.12 -38.52 -11.68
CA PRO A 25 24.05 -37.93 -12.46
C PRO A 25 24.41 -36.46 -12.68
N SER A 26 24.44 -36.02 -13.93
CA SER A 26 24.48 -34.60 -14.25
C SER A 26 23.38 -33.89 -13.45
N PRO A 27 23.64 -32.72 -12.85
CA PRO A 27 22.62 -31.99 -12.11
C PRO A 27 21.39 -31.81 -13.01
N PRO A 28 20.16 -31.98 -12.48
CA PRO A 28 18.96 -31.81 -13.28
C PRO A 28 19.05 -30.44 -13.95
N SER A 29 19.00 -30.44 -15.27
CA SER A 29 18.84 -29.23 -16.07
C SER A 29 17.77 -28.38 -15.41
N SER A 30 18.16 -27.17 -15.03
CA SER A 30 17.31 -26.17 -14.39
C SER A 30 15.94 -26.20 -15.07
N PRO A 31 14.82 -26.20 -14.32
CA PRO A 31 13.52 -26.09 -14.95
C PRO A 31 13.57 -24.85 -15.84
N VAL A 32 13.40 -25.08 -17.15
CA VAL A 32 13.38 -24.05 -18.18
C VAL A 32 12.42 -22.97 -17.67
N LEU A 33 13.01 -21.86 -17.26
CA LEU A 33 12.32 -20.66 -16.85
C LEU A 33 11.31 -20.37 -17.96
N HIS A 34 10.01 -20.40 -17.62
CA HIS A 34 8.96 -20.06 -18.57
C HIS A 34 9.39 -18.83 -19.35
N SER A 35 9.54 -19.05 -20.66
CA SER A 35 9.94 -18.07 -21.64
C SER A 35 9.14 -16.79 -21.46
N SER A 36 9.87 -15.72 -21.15
CA SER A 36 9.68 -14.37 -21.66
C SER A 36 8.39 -14.18 -22.45
N SER A 37 7.33 -13.68 -21.80
CA SER A 37 6.41 -12.81 -22.53
C SER A 37 7.21 -11.55 -22.89
N ALA A 38 7.20 -11.15 -24.16
CA ALA A 38 7.77 -9.87 -24.57
C ALA A 38 7.30 -8.75 -23.61
N PRO A 39 8.13 -7.74 -23.30
CA PRO A 39 7.64 -6.61 -22.51
C PRO A 39 6.39 -6.07 -23.22
N PRO A 40 5.25 -5.93 -22.50
CA PRO A 40 4.00 -5.55 -23.13
C PRO A 40 4.21 -4.25 -23.90
N THR A 41 3.70 -4.19 -25.12
CA THR A 41 3.72 -2.95 -25.90
C THR A 41 3.00 -1.85 -25.12
N LEU A 42 3.28 -0.57 -25.39
CA LEU A 42 2.64 0.53 -24.66
C LEU A 42 1.10 0.39 -24.66
N PHE A 43 0.53 -0.02 -25.80
CA PHE A 43 -0.91 -0.24 -25.93
C PHE A 43 -1.41 -1.44 -25.11
N GLU A 44 -0.67 -2.53 -25.06
CA GLU A 44 -1.01 -3.67 -24.20
C GLU A 44 -0.89 -3.33 -22.72
N SER A 45 0.10 -2.52 -22.34
CA SER A 45 0.27 -2.01 -20.97
C SER A 45 -0.92 -1.15 -20.56
N PHE A 46 -1.34 -0.20 -21.42
CA PHE A 46 -2.55 0.59 -21.19
C PHE A 46 -3.78 -0.29 -21.10
N LYS A 47 -3.95 -1.25 -22.01
CA LYS A 47 -5.10 -2.17 -22.00
C LYS A 47 -5.16 -3.01 -20.72
N ILE A 48 -4.01 -3.49 -20.23
CA ILE A 48 -3.92 -4.25 -18.98
C ILE A 48 -4.27 -3.34 -17.79
N ILE A 49 -3.71 -2.14 -17.71
CA ILE A 49 -3.99 -1.18 -16.63
C ILE A 49 -5.49 -0.83 -16.57
N PHE A 50 -6.11 -0.61 -17.73
CA PHE A 50 -7.54 -0.25 -17.83
C PHE A 50 -8.49 -1.44 -17.65
N LEU A 51 -8.09 -2.69 -17.93
CA LEU A 51 -8.97 -3.87 -17.79
C LEU A 51 -8.67 -4.74 -16.56
N SER A 52 -7.61 -4.46 -15.81
CA SER A 52 -7.15 -5.28 -14.67
C SER A 52 -8.16 -5.34 -13.51
N SER A 53 -9.03 -4.33 -13.37
CA SER A 53 -9.93 -4.21 -12.23
C SER A 53 -11.36 -3.90 -12.63
N TRP A 54 -12.34 -4.53 -11.98
CA TRP A 54 -13.76 -4.22 -12.20
C TRP A 54 -14.12 -2.77 -11.85
N ILE A 55 -13.41 -2.16 -10.88
CA ILE A 55 -13.54 -0.73 -10.58
C ILE A 55 -13.25 0.17 -11.79
N ASN A 56 -12.48 -0.29 -12.78
CA ASN A 56 -12.17 0.49 -13.97
C ASN A 56 -13.39 0.71 -14.88
N VAL A 57 -14.49 -0.04 -14.69
CA VAL A 57 -15.78 0.27 -15.33
C VAL A 57 -16.24 1.69 -14.98
N LEU A 58 -15.91 2.19 -13.79
CA LEU A 58 -16.24 3.55 -13.36
C LEU A 58 -15.45 4.63 -14.12
N LEU A 59 -14.44 4.29 -14.95
CA LEU A 59 -13.72 5.29 -15.77
C LEU A 59 -14.64 5.98 -16.77
N ILE A 60 -15.80 5.40 -17.09
CA ILE A 60 -16.85 6.06 -17.89
C ILE A 60 -17.34 7.36 -17.25
N PHE A 61 -17.25 7.50 -15.91
CA PHE A 61 -17.65 8.70 -15.20
C PHE A 61 -16.70 9.88 -15.41
N VAL A 62 -15.46 9.65 -15.88
CA VAL A 62 -14.49 10.73 -16.16
C VAL A 62 -14.96 11.61 -17.35
N PRO A 63 -15.17 11.06 -18.57
CA PRO A 63 -15.70 11.88 -19.67
C PRO A 63 -17.13 12.36 -19.36
N LEU A 64 -17.93 11.56 -18.66
CA LEU A 64 -19.29 11.97 -18.28
C LEU A 64 -19.29 13.17 -17.34
N GLY A 65 -18.32 13.29 -16.42
CA GLY A 65 -18.19 14.45 -15.53
C GLY A 65 -17.91 15.74 -16.31
N TYR A 66 -17.04 15.67 -17.32
CA TYR A 66 -16.75 16.80 -18.20
C TYR A 66 -17.98 17.21 -19.03
N ILE A 67 -18.70 16.22 -19.59
CA ILE A 67 -19.93 16.45 -20.35
C ILE A 67 -21.02 17.05 -19.46
N ALA A 68 -21.22 16.52 -18.25
CA ALA A 68 -22.21 17.01 -17.29
C ALA A 68 -21.95 18.47 -16.89
N PHE A 69 -20.67 18.84 -16.71
CA PHE A 69 -20.28 20.23 -16.48
C PHE A 69 -20.55 21.12 -17.71
N GLY A 70 -20.14 20.68 -18.90
CA GLY A 70 -20.34 21.41 -20.15
C GLY A 70 -21.82 21.63 -20.52
N LEU A 71 -22.67 20.65 -20.24
CA LEU A 71 -24.13 20.71 -20.43
C LEU A 71 -24.88 21.37 -19.27
N LYS A 72 -24.16 21.91 -18.27
CA LYS A 72 -24.73 22.60 -17.09
C LYS A 72 -25.78 21.77 -16.35
N TRP A 73 -25.49 20.50 -16.09
CA TRP A 73 -26.33 19.66 -15.23
C TRP A 73 -26.37 20.22 -13.80
N SER A 74 -27.28 19.69 -12.97
CA SER A 74 -27.38 20.13 -11.57
C SER A 74 -26.05 19.96 -10.82
N ASN A 75 -25.73 20.88 -9.91
CA ASN A 75 -24.49 20.85 -9.12
C ASN A 75 -24.33 19.51 -8.38
N THR A 76 -25.43 18.95 -7.87
CA THR A 76 -25.44 17.65 -7.19
C THR A 76 -25.07 16.51 -8.15
N SER A 77 -25.61 16.51 -9.37
CA SER A 77 -25.26 15.50 -10.39
C SER A 77 -23.79 15.59 -10.78
N VAL A 78 -23.29 16.80 -11.05
CA VAL A 78 -21.87 17.02 -11.39
C VAL A 78 -20.97 16.56 -10.25
N PHE A 79 -21.33 16.85 -9.00
CA PHE A 79 -20.60 16.39 -7.83
C PHE A 79 -20.56 14.86 -7.73
N VAL A 80 -21.71 14.18 -7.82
CA VAL A 80 -21.79 12.70 -7.69
C VAL A 80 -21.02 12.01 -8.82
N ILE A 81 -21.13 12.49 -10.05
CA ILE A 81 -20.42 11.92 -11.21
C ILE A 81 -18.91 12.06 -11.02
N ASN A 82 -18.42 13.24 -10.65
CA ASN A 82 -16.99 13.45 -10.42
C ASN A 82 -16.49 12.67 -9.19
N PHE A 83 -17.29 12.55 -8.14
CA PHE A 83 -16.97 11.71 -6.99
C PHE A 83 -16.77 10.24 -7.39
N LEU A 84 -17.68 9.69 -8.21
CA LEU A 84 -17.54 8.33 -8.74
C LEU A 84 -16.34 8.18 -9.68
N ALA A 85 -16.00 9.22 -10.44
CA ALA A 85 -14.84 9.24 -11.33
C ALA A 85 -13.49 9.20 -10.57
N ILE A 86 -13.42 9.78 -9.36
CA ILE A 86 -12.20 9.77 -8.53
C ILE A 86 -11.85 8.36 -8.04
N ILE A 87 -12.84 7.50 -7.77
CA ILE A 87 -12.64 6.15 -7.23
C ILE A 87 -11.68 5.30 -8.09
N PRO A 88 -11.93 5.08 -9.41
CA PRO A 88 -11.01 4.33 -10.25
C PRO A 88 -9.68 5.05 -10.49
N LEU A 89 -9.68 6.39 -10.57
CA LEU A 89 -8.46 7.16 -10.75
C LEU A 89 -7.50 6.99 -9.56
N ALA A 90 -8.03 6.98 -8.34
CA ALA A 90 -7.27 6.70 -7.12
C ALA A 90 -6.63 5.30 -7.17
N LYS A 91 -7.37 4.29 -7.64
CA LYS A 91 -6.85 2.93 -7.81
C LYS A 91 -5.73 2.87 -8.85
N LEU A 92 -5.92 3.52 -10.00
CA LEU A 92 -4.93 3.56 -11.08
C LEU A 92 -3.64 4.25 -10.64
N LEU A 93 -3.76 5.36 -9.92
CA LEU A 93 -2.61 6.09 -9.36
C LEU A 93 -1.86 5.24 -8.33
N GLY A 94 -2.57 4.51 -7.47
CA GLY A 94 -1.97 3.58 -6.51
C GLY A 94 -1.18 2.47 -7.21
N PHE A 95 -1.78 1.84 -8.23
CA PHE A 95 -1.11 0.80 -9.04
C PHE A 95 0.15 1.34 -9.73
N ALA A 96 0.05 2.51 -10.37
CA ALA A 96 1.21 3.14 -11.01
C ALA A 96 2.32 3.49 -10.01
N THR A 97 1.95 4.00 -8.83
CA THR A 97 2.91 4.35 -7.77
C THR A 97 3.66 3.12 -7.27
N GLU A 98 2.96 2.01 -7.09
CA GLU A 98 3.55 0.73 -6.67
C GLU A 98 4.52 0.20 -7.74
N ASP A 99 4.09 0.17 -9.00
CA ASP A 99 4.93 -0.29 -10.12
C ASP A 99 6.23 0.53 -10.25
N ILE A 100 6.15 1.85 -10.03
CA ILE A 100 7.33 2.72 -10.02
C ILE A 100 8.18 2.45 -8.77
N SER A 101 7.54 2.31 -7.60
CA SER A 101 8.23 2.09 -6.32
C SER A 101 9.07 0.82 -6.31
N LEU A 102 8.65 -0.21 -7.04
CA LEU A 102 9.40 -1.46 -7.21
C LEU A 102 10.70 -1.28 -8.03
N ARG A 103 10.80 -0.22 -8.84
CA ARG A 103 11.93 0.00 -9.78
C ARG A 103 12.94 1.05 -9.29
N VAL A 104 12.55 1.95 -8.39
CA VAL A 104 13.38 3.08 -7.94
C VAL A 104 14.14 2.82 -6.62
N GLY A 105 14.05 1.61 -6.08
CA GLY A 105 14.71 1.20 -4.84
C GLY A 105 13.90 1.55 -3.58
N GLN A 106 14.29 0.94 -2.45
CA GLN A 106 13.48 0.95 -1.22
C GLN A 106 13.23 2.34 -0.62
N THR A 107 14.25 3.22 -0.59
CA THR A 107 14.12 4.56 -0.02
C THR A 107 13.19 5.44 -0.84
N ILE A 108 13.43 5.53 -2.16
CA ILE A 108 12.63 6.36 -3.06
C ILE A 108 11.24 5.77 -3.22
N GLY A 109 11.11 4.44 -3.32
CA GLY A 109 9.83 3.75 -3.38
C GLY A 109 8.99 3.94 -2.11
N GLY A 110 9.62 3.91 -0.94
CA GLY A 110 8.95 4.25 0.33
C GLY A 110 8.40 5.67 0.33
N LEU A 111 9.18 6.64 -0.15
CA LEU A 111 8.77 8.05 -0.25
C LEU A 111 7.67 8.27 -1.29
N LEU A 112 7.75 7.60 -2.45
CA LEU A 112 6.71 7.64 -3.49
C LEU A 112 5.39 7.09 -2.97
N ASN A 113 5.41 5.95 -2.26
CA ASN A 113 4.18 5.39 -1.70
C ASN A 113 3.59 6.28 -0.59
N ALA A 114 4.44 6.88 0.25
CA ALA A 114 4.01 7.83 1.27
C ALA A 114 3.28 9.05 0.67
N THR A 115 3.77 9.58 -0.44
CA THR A 115 3.24 10.77 -1.10
C THR A 115 2.12 10.45 -2.08
N PHE A 116 2.41 9.69 -3.15
CA PHE A 116 1.46 9.36 -4.20
C PHE A 116 0.42 8.32 -3.78
N GLY A 117 0.70 7.49 -2.77
CA GLY A 117 -0.30 6.58 -2.20
C GLY A 117 -1.46 7.31 -1.50
N ASN A 118 -1.23 8.55 -1.06
CA ASN A 118 -2.23 9.44 -0.47
C ASN A 118 -2.52 10.67 -1.36
N ALA A 119 -2.07 10.68 -2.63
CA ALA A 119 -2.14 11.87 -3.47
C ALA A 119 -3.56 12.36 -3.72
N VAL A 120 -4.55 11.47 -3.87
CA VAL A 120 -5.95 11.87 -4.06
C VAL A 120 -6.47 12.66 -2.87
N GLU A 121 -6.16 12.20 -1.65
CA GLU A 121 -6.54 12.90 -0.42
C GLU A 121 -5.87 14.27 -0.33
N LEU A 122 -4.57 14.34 -0.66
CA LEU A 122 -3.82 15.60 -0.67
C LEU A 122 -4.33 16.59 -1.73
N ILE A 123 -4.56 16.14 -2.96
CA ILE A 123 -5.04 16.98 -4.07
C ILE A 123 -6.40 17.57 -3.75
N VAL A 124 -7.37 16.75 -3.31
CA VAL A 124 -8.71 17.21 -2.94
C VAL A 124 -8.65 18.18 -1.76
N SER A 125 -7.81 17.88 -0.76
CA SER A 125 -7.64 18.76 0.40
C SER A 125 -7.04 20.12 0.02
N ILE A 126 -6.01 20.15 -0.83
CA ILE A 126 -5.37 21.39 -1.28
C ILE A 126 -6.35 22.23 -2.10
N ILE A 127 -7.12 21.62 -3.02
CA ILE A 127 -8.13 22.34 -3.80
C ILE A 127 -9.20 22.92 -2.87
N ALA A 128 -9.70 22.14 -1.92
CA ALA A 128 -10.68 22.61 -0.95
C ALA A 128 -10.14 23.74 -0.05
N LEU A 129 -8.88 23.66 0.40
CA LEU A 129 -8.22 24.73 1.15
C LEU A 129 -8.12 26.03 0.35
N LYS A 130 -7.78 25.94 -0.95
CA LYS A 130 -7.72 27.11 -1.84
C LYS A 130 -9.08 27.79 -2.00
N GLU A 131 -10.17 27.03 -1.94
CA GLU A 131 -11.55 27.53 -1.97
C GLU A 131 -12.07 27.92 -0.57
N GLY A 132 -11.21 27.97 0.46
CA GLY A 132 -11.60 28.33 1.82
C GLY A 132 -12.43 27.28 2.57
N GLN A 133 -12.53 26.06 2.05
CA GLN A 133 -13.37 24.98 2.60
C GLN A 133 -12.66 24.23 3.75
N ILE A 134 -12.24 24.96 4.78
CA ILE A 134 -11.46 24.41 5.92
C ILE A 134 -12.22 23.28 6.63
N ARG A 135 -13.53 23.45 6.84
CA ARG A 135 -14.38 22.45 7.49
C ARG A 135 -14.45 21.13 6.71
N VAL A 136 -14.48 21.22 5.37
CA VAL A 136 -14.48 20.03 4.50
C VAL A 136 -13.17 19.27 4.64
N VAL A 137 -12.04 19.99 4.68
CA VAL A 137 -10.69 19.41 4.81
C VAL A 137 -10.50 18.75 6.17
N GLN A 138 -10.93 19.41 7.26
CA GLN A 138 -10.88 18.84 8.61
C GLN A 138 -11.73 17.56 8.69
N ALA A 139 -12.96 17.61 8.17
CA ALA A 139 -13.85 16.45 8.14
C ALA A 139 -13.29 15.30 7.28
N SER A 140 -12.64 15.60 6.14
CA SER A 140 -12.08 14.57 5.27
C SER A 140 -10.85 13.90 5.88
N ILE A 141 -9.96 14.64 6.56
CA ILE A 141 -8.80 14.06 7.25
C ILE A 141 -9.25 13.13 8.38
N LEU A 142 -10.18 13.59 9.23
CA LEU A 142 -10.73 12.76 10.31
C LEU A 142 -11.48 11.55 9.76
N GLY A 143 -12.26 11.74 8.71
CA GLY A 143 -12.97 10.68 8.00
C GLY A 143 -12.04 9.62 7.41
N SER A 144 -10.90 10.02 6.84
CA SER A 144 -9.88 9.08 6.31
C SER A 144 -9.29 8.19 7.41
N ILE A 145 -8.97 8.77 8.58
CA ILE A 145 -8.47 8.03 9.73
C ILE A 145 -9.52 7.03 10.23
N ILE A 146 -10.75 7.50 10.49
CA ILE A 146 -11.86 6.66 10.99
C ILE A 146 -12.20 5.55 9.98
N SER A 147 -12.24 5.86 8.69
CA SER A 147 -12.51 4.90 7.63
C SER A 147 -11.44 3.80 7.59
N ASN A 148 -10.16 4.16 7.66
CA ASN A 148 -9.09 3.15 7.65
C ASN A 148 -9.07 2.30 8.94
N LEU A 149 -9.39 2.89 10.10
CA LEU A 149 -9.33 2.19 11.39
C LEU A 149 -10.54 1.33 11.71
N LEU A 150 -11.74 1.78 11.39
CA LEU A 150 -12.97 1.06 11.73
C LEU A 150 -13.59 0.40 10.51
N LEU A 151 -13.81 1.16 9.44
CA LEU A 151 -14.53 0.66 8.29
C LEU A 151 -13.72 -0.39 7.53
N VAL A 152 -12.51 -0.05 7.08
CA VAL A 152 -11.64 -0.96 6.33
C VAL A 152 -11.23 -2.15 7.20
N LEU A 153 -10.77 -1.91 8.43
CA LEU A 153 -10.37 -2.98 9.33
C LEU A 153 -11.54 -3.91 9.68
N GLY A 154 -12.72 -3.36 9.99
CA GLY A 154 -13.93 -4.13 10.30
C GLY A 154 -14.40 -4.96 9.10
N MET A 155 -14.40 -4.38 7.90
CA MET A 155 -14.67 -5.11 6.67
C MET A 155 -13.66 -6.24 6.42
N CYS A 156 -12.39 -6.05 6.77
CA CYS A 156 -11.36 -7.08 6.63
C CYS A 156 -11.54 -8.23 7.63
N PHE A 157 -11.97 -7.95 8.87
CA PHE A 157 -12.31 -8.98 9.85
C PHE A 157 -13.56 -9.77 9.45
N VAL A 158 -14.59 -9.10 8.97
CA VAL A 158 -15.80 -9.76 8.48
C VAL A 158 -15.48 -10.63 7.27
N ALA A 159 -14.83 -10.06 6.24
CA ALA A 159 -14.47 -10.79 5.03
C ALA A 159 -13.52 -11.96 5.29
N GLY A 160 -12.50 -11.76 6.14
CA GLY A 160 -11.56 -12.81 6.51
C GLY A 160 -12.19 -13.87 7.42
N GLY A 161 -13.08 -13.45 8.31
CA GLY A 161 -13.81 -14.29 9.26
C GLY A 161 -14.82 -15.23 8.61
N PHE A 162 -15.34 -14.88 7.42
CA PHE A 162 -16.21 -15.80 6.65
C PHE A 162 -15.50 -17.08 6.23
N TYR A 163 -14.19 -17.03 6.00
CA TYR A 163 -13.40 -18.19 5.53
C TYR A 163 -12.49 -18.78 6.62
N HIS A 164 -12.03 -17.97 7.57
CA HIS A 164 -11.07 -18.38 8.59
C HIS A 164 -11.59 -18.08 9.99
N LYS A 165 -11.54 -19.08 10.88
CA LYS A 165 -11.93 -18.91 12.30
C LYS A 165 -10.98 -17.96 13.05
N GLU A 166 -9.71 -17.94 12.66
CA GLU A 166 -8.67 -17.09 13.23
C GLU A 166 -7.78 -16.56 12.11
N GLN A 167 -7.42 -15.28 12.17
CA GLN A 167 -6.50 -14.64 11.21
C GLN A 167 -5.17 -14.36 11.91
N LYS A 168 -4.08 -14.97 11.42
CA LYS A 168 -2.73 -14.74 11.96
C LYS A 168 -2.12 -13.51 11.32
N PHE A 169 -1.62 -12.59 12.14
CA PHE A 169 -0.88 -11.41 11.72
C PHE A 169 0.42 -11.26 12.51
N ASN A 170 1.36 -10.49 11.98
CA ASN A 170 2.61 -10.19 12.67
C ASN A 170 2.31 -9.24 13.84
N MET A 171 2.34 -9.76 15.06
CA MET A 171 1.98 -8.99 16.25
C MET A 171 2.89 -7.78 16.45
N THR A 172 4.21 -7.94 16.27
CA THR A 172 5.16 -6.84 16.44
C THR A 172 4.92 -5.71 15.45
N ALA A 173 4.73 -6.02 14.17
CA ALA A 173 4.47 -5.01 13.15
C ALA A 173 3.13 -4.30 13.36
N ALA A 174 2.08 -5.07 13.67
CA ALA A 174 0.75 -4.52 13.95
C ALA A 174 0.76 -3.63 15.20
N GLN A 175 1.44 -4.06 16.27
CA GLN A 175 1.55 -3.29 17.51
C GLN A 175 2.32 -1.98 17.31
N THR A 176 3.44 -1.99 16.58
CA THR A 176 4.18 -0.75 16.27
C THR A 176 3.32 0.22 15.46
N SER A 177 2.62 -0.26 14.43
CA SER A 177 1.72 0.58 13.62
C SER A 177 0.53 1.11 14.42
N SER A 178 -0.04 0.29 15.31
CA SER A 178 -1.15 0.70 16.19
C SER A 178 -0.72 1.77 17.19
N SER A 179 0.44 1.61 17.83
CA SER A 179 0.96 2.60 18.77
C SER A 179 1.26 3.93 18.09
N LEU A 180 1.83 3.90 16.89
CA LEU A 180 2.11 5.12 16.14
C LEU A 180 0.83 5.83 15.68
N MET A 181 -0.17 5.07 15.25
CA MET A 181 -1.49 5.63 14.91
C MET A 181 -2.16 6.26 16.13
N ALA A 182 -2.09 5.61 17.30
CA ALA A 182 -2.65 6.16 18.54
C ALA A 182 -1.97 7.50 18.91
N LEU A 183 -0.64 7.57 18.82
CA LEU A 183 0.11 8.82 19.04
C LEU A 183 -0.31 9.91 18.04
N ALA A 184 -0.48 9.57 16.77
CA ALA A 184 -0.94 10.53 15.75
C ALA A 184 -2.36 11.03 16.03
N CYS A 185 -3.29 10.14 16.42
CA CYS A 185 -4.67 10.51 16.77
C CYS A 185 -4.72 11.40 18.01
N ILE A 186 -3.96 11.07 19.06
CA ILE A 186 -3.84 11.91 20.26
C ILE A 186 -3.31 13.30 19.87
N GLY A 187 -2.26 13.35 19.06
CA GLY A 187 -1.71 14.61 18.54
C GLY A 187 -2.77 15.47 17.86
N LEU A 188 -3.59 14.88 16.98
CA LEU A 188 -4.68 15.59 16.30
C LEU A 188 -5.83 16.02 17.24
N ILE A 189 -6.10 15.25 18.29
CA ILE A 189 -7.18 15.55 19.26
C ILE A 189 -6.77 16.67 20.23
N ILE A 190 -5.48 16.83 20.56
CA ILE A 190 -5.02 17.81 21.55
C ILE A 190 -5.51 19.25 21.24
N PRO A 191 -5.31 19.81 20.04
CA PRO A 191 -5.82 21.15 19.73
C PRO A 191 -7.35 21.24 19.83
N ALA A 192 -8.06 20.20 19.37
CA ALA A 192 -9.53 20.17 19.41
C ALA A 192 -10.08 20.09 20.84
N ALA A 193 -9.46 19.27 21.71
CA ALA A 193 -9.83 19.16 23.11
C ALA A 193 -9.53 20.45 23.90
N PHE A 194 -8.43 21.13 23.56
CA PHE A 194 -8.08 22.42 24.15
C PHE A 194 -9.17 23.46 23.87
N ILE A 195 -9.62 23.61 22.61
CA ILE A 195 -10.73 24.51 22.25
C ILE A 195 -11.96 24.20 23.10
N SER A 196 -12.41 22.94 23.11
CA SER A 196 -13.62 22.53 23.83
C SER A 196 -13.54 22.75 25.34
N SER A 197 -12.33 22.74 25.92
CA SER A 197 -12.12 22.98 27.36
C SER A 197 -12.04 24.46 27.73
N VAL A 198 -11.65 25.32 26.78
CA VAL A 198 -11.50 26.76 26.97
C VAL A 198 -12.78 27.53 26.61
N GLU A 199 -13.66 26.94 25.78
CA GLU A 199 -15.02 27.45 25.49
C GLU A 199 -15.98 27.30 26.70
N THR A 200 -15.60 27.81 27.88
CA THR A 200 -16.55 28.09 28.96
C THR A 200 -17.22 29.45 28.72
N PRO A 201 -18.53 29.63 29.05
CA PRO A 201 -19.31 30.80 28.61
C PRO A 201 -18.91 32.16 29.20
N GLU A 202 -17.92 32.22 30.10
CA GLU A 202 -17.61 33.42 30.89
C GLU A 202 -16.54 34.34 30.28
N ILE A 203 -15.83 33.91 29.23
CA ILE A 203 -14.71 34.66 28.64
C ILE A 203 -14.98 35.00 27.18
N VAL A 204 -16.04 35.77 26.91
CA VAL A 204 -16.42 36.19 25.54
C VAL A 204 -15.97 37.63 25.21
N GLN A 205 -15.19 38.30 26.07
CA GLN A 205 -14.86 39.72 25.88
C GLN A 205 -13.50 40.05 25.22
N THR A 206 -12.65 39.06 24.89
CA THR A 206 -11.36 39.30 24.19
C THR A 206 -11.28 38.51 22.89
N GLY A 207 -12.07 38.94 21.90
CA GLY A 207 -12.34 38.22 20.64
C GLY A 207 -11.25 38.18 19.57
N SER A 208 -10.00 38.55 19.86
CA SER A 208 -8.88 38.50 18.89
C SER A 208 -7.76 37.53 19.28
N ASP A 209 -7.36 37.49 20.55
CA ASP A 209 -6.14 36.77 20.97
C ASP A 209 -6.30 35.25 20.93
N HIS A 210 -7.45 34.71 21.34
CA HIS A 210 -7.67 33.26 21.42
C HIS A 210 -7.58 32.54 20.06
N THR A 211 -7.97 33.20 18.97
CA THR A 211 -7.84 32.62 17.62
C THR A 211 -6.39 32.46 17.20
N SER A 212 -5.54 33.42 17.57
CA SER A 212 -4.11 33.40 17.25
C SER A 212 -3.36 32.35 18.09
N GLU A 213 -3.70 32.20 19.36
CA GLU A 213 -3.15 31.18 20.25
C GLU A 213 -3.51 29.78 19.76
N LEU A 214 -4.75 29.59 19.31
CA LEU A 214 -5.22 28.33 18.77
C LEU A 214 -4.50 27.95 17.47
N LEU A 215 -4.31 28.91 16.56
CA LEU A 215 -3.56 28.69 15.33
C LEU A 215 -2.10 28.33 15.63
N ASN A 216 -1.47 29.01 16.59
CA ASN A 216 -0.11 28.71 17.02
C ASN A 216 -0.01 27.30 17.63
N LEU A 217 -0.98 26.89 18.45
CA LEU A 217 -1.06 25.54 19.00
C LEU A 217 -1.19 24.50 17.87
N SER A 218 -2.12 24.71 16.93
CA SER A 218 -2.32 23.81 15.79
C SER A 218 -1.08 23.70 14.90
N HIS A 219 -0.39 24.82 14.63
CA HIS A 219 0.85 24.82 13.86
C HIS A 219 1.97 24.09 14.60
N GLY A 220 2.11 24.30 15.92
CA GLY A 220 3.06 23.58 16.76
C GLY A 220 2.83 22.06 16.72
N THR A 221 1.59 21.63 16.91
CA THR A 221 1.20 20.22 16.80
C THR A 221 1.50 19.64 15.42
N ALA A 222 1.20 20.37 14.33
CA ALA A 222 1.48 19.92 12.97
C ALA A 222 2.98 19.72 12.72
N ILE A 223 3.84 20.63 13.22
CA ILE A 223 5.30 20.52 13.10
C ILE A 223 5.82 19.29 13.87
N VAL A 224 5.35 19.09 15.10
CA VAL A 224 5.73 17.91 15.92
C VAL A 224 5.32 16.61 15.23
N LEU A 225 4.08 16.53 14.73
CA LEU A 225 3.60 15.35 13.99
C LEU A 225 4.40 15.10 12.71
N LEU A 226 4.80 16.16 12.00
CA LEU A 226 5.65 16.05 10.81
C LEU A 226 7.04 15.50 11.15
N ILE A 227 7.67 15.97 12.23
CA ILE A 227 8.97 15.46 12.68
C ILE A 227 8.87 13.97 13.04
N ILE A 228 7.85 13.58 13.82
CA ILE A 228 7.61 12.18 14.17
C ILE A 228 7.39 11.34 12.92
N TYR A 229 6.65 11.84 11.94
CA TYR A 229 6.42 11.16 10.66
C TYR A 229 7.72 10.96 9.86
N ILE A 230 8.58 11.98 9.78
CA ILE A 230 9.88 11.88 9.11
C ILE A 230 10.78 10.86 9.81
N LEU A 231 10.88 10.93 11.14
CA LEU A 231 11.65 9.96 11.93
C LEU A 231 11.12 8.52 11.73
N TYR A 232 9.80 8.36 11.65
CA TYR A 232 9.17 7.07 11.33
C TYR A 232 9.53 6.58 9.92
N LEU A 233 9.48 7.44 8.91
CA LEU A 233 9.90 7.07 7.55
C LEU A 233 11.38 6.67 7.51
N LEU A 234 12.26 7.42 8.18
CA LEU A 234 13.69 7.09 8.29
C LEU A 234 13.90 5.75 8.98
N PHE A 235 13.17 5.47 10.07
CA PHE A 235 13.19 4.17 10.74
C PHE A 235 12.72 3.04 9.81
N GLN A 236 11.63 3.25 9.07
CA GLN A 236 11.13 2.24 8.12
C GLN A 236 12.11 1.91 7.00
N VAL A 237 12.82 2.91 6.48
CA VAL A 237 13.81 2.75 5.41
C VAL A 237 15.12 2.16 5.94
N SER A 238 15.56 2.57 7.14
CA SER A 238 16.88 2.21 7.68
C SER A 238 16.90 0.82 8.34
N THR A 239 15.82 0.43 9.04
CA THR A 239 15.86 -0.73 9.95
C THR A 239 15.49 -2.07 9.29
N ARG A 240 15.08 -2.12 8.01
CA ARG A 240 14.71 -3.39 7.33
C ARG A 240 15.26 -3.48 5.90
N LYS A 241 16.40 -4.14 5.73
CA LYS A 241 16.93 -4.60 4.41
C LYS A 241 16.19 -5.83 3.83
N SER A 242 15.04 -6.22 4.37
CA SER A 242 14.32 -7.44 3.95
C SER A 242 12.81 -7.20 3.79
N TYR A 243 12.40 -7.02 2.52
CA TYR A 243 11.17 -7.42 1.82
C TYR A 243 9.76 -7.42 2.48
N VAL A 244 9.54 -7.14 3.77
CA VAL A 244 8.31 -7.60 4.45
C VAL A 244 7.28 -6.52 4.81
N THR A 245 7.54 -5.23 4.62
CA THR A 245 6.53 -4.21 5.02
C THR A 245 5.56 -3.82 3.92
N PHE A 246 5.98 -3.88 2.66
CA PHE A 246 5.12 -3.48 1.54
C PHE A 246 3.95 -4.46 1.32
N CYS A 247 4.11 -5.73 1.72
CA CYS A 247 3.09 -6.76 1.55
C CYS A 247 1.97 -6.71 2.64
N PHE A 248 2.19 -6.05 3.78
CA PHE A 248 1.21 -6.08 4.89
C PHE A 248 -0.02 -5.20 4.63
N PHE A 249 0.16 -4.02 4.02
CA PHE A 249 -0.98 -3.18 3.63
C PHE A 249 -1.68 -3.72 2.36
N TYR A 250 -0.92 -4.34 1.45
CA TYR A 250 -1.46 -4.94 0.23
C TYR A 250 -2.28 -6.21 0.51
N ARG A 251 -1.84 -7.07 1.43
CA ARG A 251 -2.56 -8.33 1.69
C ARG A 251 -3.91 -8.12 2.38
N ILE A 252 -4.15 -6.95 2.99
CA ILE A 252 -5.44 -6.56 3.59
C ILE A 252 -6.34 -5.88 2.54
N LYS A 253 -5.83 -4.89 1.79
CA LYS A 253 -6.61 -4.16 0.77
C LYS A 253 -6.92 -5.00 -0.48
N CYS A 254 -5.99 -5.88 -0.89
CA CYS A 254 -6.16 -6.76 -2.06
C CYS A 254 -6.87 -8.07 -1.77
N ASN A 255 -6.90 -8.57 -0.54
CA ASN A 255 -7.83 -9.68 -0.22
C ASN A 255 -9.28 -9.19 -0.19
N PHE A 256 -9.56 -7.96 0.26
CA PHE A 256 -10.92 -7.45 0.24
C PHE A 256 -11.47 -7.25 -1.19
N LEU A 257 -10.66 -6.65 -2.08
CA LEU A 257 -11.02 -6.54 -3.50
C LEU A 257 -10.92 -7.87 -4.25
N GLY A 258 -9.97 -8.73 -3.90
CA GLY A 258 -9.81 -10.08 -4.46
C GLY A 258 -10.98 -10.99 -4.12
N LEU A 259 -11.51 -10.94 -2.90
CA LEU A 259 -12.71 -11.69 -2.47
C LEU A 259 -14.00 -11.21 -3.17
N LEU A 260 -14.09 -9.92 -3.50
CA LEU A 260 -15.21 -9.41 -4.32
C LEU A 260 -15.10 -9.83 -5.80
N VAL A 261 -13.88 -10.02 -6.30
CA VAL A 261 -13.62 -10.33 -7.71
C VAL A 261 -13.58 -11.85 -7.98
N GLU A 262 -13.01 -12.66 -7.10
CA GLU A 262 -13.00 -14.13 -7.25
C GLU A 262 -14.40 -14.75 -7.18
N ASN A 263 -15.35 -14.13 -6.48
CA ASN A 263 -16.75 -14.59 -6.49
C ASN A 263 -17.46 -14.40 -7.84
N SER A 264 -16.94 -13.56 -8.75
CA SER A 264 -17.49 -13.45 -10.12
C SER A 264 -16.81 -14.35 -11.14
N TYR A 265 -15.59 -14.84 -10.86
CA TYR A 265 -14.92 -15.84 -11.71
C TYR A 265 -15.31 -17.28 -11.40
N ALA A 266 -16.03 -17.53 -10.30
CA ALA A 266 -16.60 -18.84 -9.96
C ALA A 266 -17.73 -19.29 -10.91
N PHE A 267 -18.21 -18.43 -11.82
CA PHE A 267 -19.28 -18.76 -12.78
C PHE A 267 -18.81 -19.08 -14.21
N ILE A 268 -17.51 -19.28 -14.43
CA ILE A 268 -17.00 -19.85 -15.69
C ILE A 268 -16.75 -21.34 -15.47
N PRO A 269 -17.57 -22.25 -16.04
CA PRO A 269 -17.38 -23.68 -15.85
C PRO A 269 -16.03 -24.09 -16.48
N ARG A 270 -15.05 -24.45 -15.64
CA ARG A 270 -13.84 -25.15 -16.09
C ARG A 270 -14.28 -26.45 -16.76
N ARG A 271 -14.22 -26.50 -18.09
CA ARG A 271 -14.27 -27.77 -18.84
C ARG A 271 -13.18 -28.68 -18.30
N ARG A 272 -13.57 -29.75 -17.59
CA ARG A 272 -12.69 -30.88 -17.29
C ARG A 272 -12.26 -31.50 -18.62
N SER A 273 -11.03 -31.21 -19.04
CA SER A 273 -10.36 -32.00 -20.07
C SER A 273 -9.97 -33.34 -19.44
N ASN A 274 -10.83 -34.34 -19.61
CA ASN A 274 -10.47 -35.75 -19.43
C ASN A 274 -9.28 -36.06 -20.35
N ARG A 275 -8.12 -36.38 -19.78
CA ARG A 275 -7.09 -37.16 -20.48
C ARG A 275 -7.30 -38.63 -20.12
N ARG A 276 -7.77 -39.40 -21.10
CA ARG A 276 -7.35 -40.80 -21.26
C ARG A 276 -6.11 -40.80 -22.13
#